data_AF-A0A369V492-F1
#
_entry.id   AF-A0A369V492-F1
#
_cell.length_a   1.000
_cell.length_b   1.000
_cell.length_c   1.000
_cell.angle_alpha   90.00
_cell.angle_beta   90.00
_cell.angle_gamma   90.00
#
_symmetry.space_group_name_H-M   'P 1'
#
loop_
_entity.id
_entity.type
_entity.pdbx_description
1 polymer ?
#
loop_
_entity_poly.entity_id
_entity_poly.type
_entity_poly.pdbx_seq_one_letter_code
_entity_poly.pdbx_strand_id
1 'polypeptide(L)'
;MPVDPHETALQEIALHRSGEPFVMLNLLRFAPDGRASYEEYSRRAAAFLRQYGGEVLYAGDGDTPLVAAQGQAWDAVLLVRYPSREAFSRMVADPGYREITSLRSHALDEAVLQPTTPWTRRAG
;
A
#
# COMPACT_ATOMS: atom_id res chain seq x y z
N MET A 1 1.69 -13.77 -8.78
CA MET A 1 2.90 -13.27 -8.08
C MET A 1 2.48 -12.89 -6.64
N PRO A 2 3.34 -12.45 -5.71
CA PRO A 2 2.83 -12.01 -4.40
C PRO A 2 1.88 -10.82 -4.58
N VAL A 3 0.70 -10.91 -3.95
CA VAL A 3 -0.33 -9.85 -3.96
C VAL A 3 -0.60 -9.38 -2.54
N ASP A 4 -0.78 -10.33 -1.62
CA ASP A 4 -1.02 -10.05 -0.21
C ASP A 4 0.25 -10.28 0.62
N PRO A 5 0.49 -9.44 1.64
CA PRO A 5 1.61 -9.65 2.53
C PRO A 5 1.41 -10.95 3.32
N HIS A 6 2.50 -11.71 3.48
CA HIS A 6 2.50 -12.85 4.39
C HIS A 6 2.28 -12.38 5.84
N GLU A 7 1.66 -13.23 6.65
CA GLU A 7 1.41 -12.94 8.07
C GLU A 7 2.70 -12.57 8.82
N THR A 8 3.81 -13.23 8.50
CA THR A 8 5.13 -12.91 9.07
C THR A 8 5.60 -11.49 8.72
N ALA A 9 5.37 -11.01 7.50
CA ALA A 9 5.71 -9.65 7.11
C ALA A 9 4.86 -8.60 7.84
N LEU A 10 3.58 -8.91 8.10
CA LEU A 10 2.71 -8.05 8.92
C LEU A 10 3.18 -7.99 10.37
N GLN A 11 3.62 -9.13 10.93
CA GLN A 11 4.21 -9.20 12.26
C GLN A 11 5.52 -8.40 12.34
N GLU A 12 6.42 -8.55 11.36
CA GLU A 12 7.66 -7.77 11.29
C GLU A 12 7.38 -6.26 11.25
N ILE A 13 6.41 -5.82 10.44
CA ILE A 13 5.99 -4.42 10.41
C ILE A 13 5.54 -3.94 11.80
N ALA A 14 4.81 -4.76 12.56
CA ALA A 14 4.36 -4.42 13.89
C ALA A 14 5.50 -4.35 14.94
N LEU A 15 6.59 -5.11 14.75
CA LEU A 15 7.71 -5.20 15.68
C LEU A 15 8.75 -4.07 15.53
N HIS A 16 8.79 -3.37 14.39
CA HIS A 16 9.76 -2.29 14.15
C HIS A 16 9.28 -0.92 14.69
N ARG A 17 10.18 -0.18 15.38
CA ARG A 17 10.07 1.24 15.85
C ARG A 17 8.63 1.80 15.88
N SER A 18 7.88 1.48 16.94
CA SER A 18 6.42 1.57 16.98
C SER A 18 5.80 2.98 16.92
N GLY A 19 6.57 4.07 16.91
CA GLY A 19 6.03 5.44 17.04
C GLY A 19 6.27 6.39 15.88
N GLU A 20 7.09 6.04 14.88
CA GLU A 20 7.47 6.97 13.81
C GLU A 20 6.57 6.84 12.58
N PRO A 21 6.21 7.97 11.93
CA PRO A 21 5.53 7.94 10.64
C PRO A 21 6.39 7.24 9.59
N PHE A 22 5.74 6.51 8.70
CA PHE A 22 6.39 5.89 7.54
C PHE A 22 5.50 6.02 6.30
N VAL A 23 6.09 5.81 5.13
CA VAL A 23 5.37 5.85 3.85
C VAL A 23 5.42 4.47 3.22
N MET A 24 4.26 3.89 2.96
CA MET A 24 4.13 2.66 2.18
C MET A 24 4.19 3.00 0.70
N LEU A 25 5.22 2.51 0.01
CA LEU A 25 5.26 2.42 -1.44
C LEU A 25 4.39 1.24 -1.87
N ASN A 26 3.47 1.49 -2.80
CA ASN A 26 2.65 0.48 -3.45
C ASN A 26 2.96 0.53 -4.94
N LEU A 27 3.48 -0.55 -5.50
CA LEU A 27 3.59 -0.75 -6.94
C LEU A 27 2.64 -1.87 -7.33
N LEU A 28 1.77 -1.63 -8.30
CA LEU A 28 0.62 -2.48 -8.57
C LEU A 28 0.59 -2.91 -10.03
N ARG A 29 0.33 -4.20 -10.25
CA ARG A 29 -0.04 -4.77 -11.53
C ARG A 29 -1.47 -5.27 -11.44
N PHE A 30 -2.36 -4.76 -12.28
CA PHE A 30 -3.75 -5.20 -12.29
C PHE A 30 -3.87 -6.57 -12.94
N ALA A 31 -4.75 -7.41 -12.39
CA ALA A 31 -5.29 -8.56 -13.10
C ALA A 31 -6.16 -8.08 -14.29
N PRO A 32 -6.47 -8.94 -15.27
CA PRO A 32 -7.45 -8.63 -16.30
C PRO A 32 -8.76 -8.11 -15.69
N ASP A 33 -9.25 -6.96 -16.17
CA ASP A 33 -10.43 -6.23 -15.65
C ASP A 33 -10.35 -5.83 -14.16
N GLY A 34 -9.20 -5.99 -13.50
CA GLY A 34 -9.03 -5.75 -12.06
C GLY A 34 -9.10 -4.28 -11.65
N ARG A 35 -8.86 -3.34 -12.59
CA ARG A 35 -8.84 -1.90 -12.33
C ARG A 35 -10.09 -1.40 -11.61
N ALA A 36 -11.28 -1.77 -12.08
CA ALA A 36 -12.54 -1.31 -11.48
C ALA A 36 -12.73 -1.84 -10.04
N SER A 37 -12.33 -3.09 -9.78
CA SER A 37 -12.35 -3.67 -8.43
C SER A 37 -11.35 -2.97 -7.51
N TYR A 38 -10.17 -2.60 -8.02
CA TYR A 38 -9.17 -1.85 -7.27
C TYR A 38 -9.62 -0.42 -6.94
N GLU A 39 -10.29 0.26 -7.87
CA GLU A 39 -10.88 1.58 -7.62
C GLU A 39 -11.96 1.49 -6.54
N GLU A 40 -12.80 0.47 -6.59
CA GLU A 40 -13.81 0.25 -5.55
C GLU A 40 -13.18 -0.01 -4.18
N TYR A 41 -12.18 -0.89 -4.13
CA TYR A 41 -11.38 -1.10 -2.93
C TYR A 41 -10.80 0.23 -2.41
N SER A 42 -10.21 1.04 -3.29
CA SER A 42 -9.57 2.31 -2.91
C SER A 42 -10.58 3.31 -2.32
N ARG A 43 -11.78 3.42 -2.89
CA ARG A 43 -12.85 4.29 -2.36
C ARG A 43 -13.27 3.85 -0.95
N ARG A 44 -13.44 2.54 -0.73
CA ARG A 44 -13.83 1.98 0.57
C ARG A 44 -12.69 2.09 1.60
N ALA A 45 -11.46 1.78 1.18
CA ALA A 45 -10.26 1.84 2.01
C ALA A 45 -9.95 3.27 2.47
N ALA A 46 -10.28 4.30 1.68
CA ALA A 46 -10.04 5.70 2.05
C ALA A 46 -10.73 6.11 3.37
N ALA A 47 -11.88 5.51 3.71
CA ALA A 47 -12.56 5.77 4.98
C ALA A 47 -11.73 5.23 6.17
N PHE A 48 -11.29 3.98 6.09
CA PHE A 48 -10.42 3.36 7.10
C PHE A 48 -9.08 4.08 7.20
N LEU A 49 -8.46 4.41 6.06
CA LEU A 49 -7.20 5.13 6.03
C LEU A 49 -7.29 6.43 6.84
N ARG A 50 -8.34 7.24 6.63
CA ARG A 50 -8.58 8.46 7.42
C ARG A 50 -8.87 8.17 8.89
N GLN A 51 -9.67 7.15 9.19
CA GLN A 51 -10.00 6.74 10.56
C GLN A 51 -8.74 6.41 11.38
N TYR A 52 -7.75 5.77 10.75
CA TYR A 52 -6.48 5.40 11.38
C TYR A 52 -5.37 6.46 11.18
N GLY A 53 -5.71 7.65 10.69
CA GLY A 53 -4.79 8.79 10.55
C GLY A 53 -3.79 8.69 9.40
N GLY A 54 -4.01 7.75 8.47
CA GLY A 54 -3.22 7.63 7.26
C GLY A 54 -3.66 8.62 6.17
N GLU A 55 -2.81 8.79 5.17
CA GLU A 55 -2.95 9.80 4.13
C GLU A 55 -2.35 9.29 2.81
N VAL A 56 -3.06 9.47 1.69
CA VAL A 56 -2.49 9.25 0.36
C VAL A 56 -1.67 10.48 -0.02
N LEU A 57 -0.35 10.33 -0.12
CA LEU A 57 0.57 11.39 -0.55
C LEU A 57 0.63 11.51 -2.08
N TYR A 58 0.47 10.38 -2.76
CA TYR A 58 0.50 10.31 -4.22
C TYR A 58 -0.26 9.06 -4.69
N ALA A 59 -0.98 9.19 -5.80
CA ALA A 59 -1.54 8.09 -6.56
C ALA A 59 -1.53 8.46 -8.04
N GLY A 60 -1.09 7.54 -8.90
CA GLY A 60 -1.07 7.77 -10.33
C GLY A 60 -0.98 6.48 -11.13
N ASP A 61 -1.46 6.54 -12.36
CA ASP A 61 -1.28 5.49 -13.36
C ASP A 61 0.18 5.44 -13.81
N GLY A 62 0.70 4.24 -14.01
CA GLY A 62 2.04 4.05 -14.54
C GLY A 62 2.09 4.34 -16.03
N ASP A 63 3.14 5.05 -16.45
CA ASP A 63 3.50 5.24 -17.85
C ASP A 63 4.74 4.39 -18.19
N THR A 64 5.18 4.45 -19.44
CA THR A 64 6.38 3.79 -19.96
C THR A 64 7.58 4.10 -19.04
N PRO A 65 8.18 3.08 -18.40
CA PRO A 65 9.31 3.31 -17.51
C PRO A 65 10.54 3.72 -18.33
N LEU A 66 11.23 4.77 -17.87
CA LEU A 66 12.46 5.24 -18.52
C LEU A 66 13.66 4.34 -18.23
N VAL A 67 13.68 3.73 -17.04
CA VAL A 67 14.73 2.80 -16.57
C VAL A 67 14.10 1.74 -15.69
N ALA A 68 13.98 0.52 -16.22
CA ALA A 68 13.47 -0.64 -15.50
C ALA A 68 13.94 -1.91 -16.19
N ALA A 69 14.11 -3.02 -15.45
CA ALA A 69 14.28 -4.31 -16.09
C ALA A 69 12.99 -4.72 -16.80
N GLN A 70 13.09 -5.64 -17.77
CA GLN A 70 11.92 -6.19 -18.43
C GLN A 70 10.97 -6.80 -17.39
N GLY A 71 9.69 -6.46 -17.46
CA GLY A 71 8.67 -6.91 -16.49
C GLY A 71 8.56 -6.06 -15.22
N GLN A 72 9.29 -4.95 -15.10
CA GLN A 72 9.17 -4.02 -13.95
C GLN A 72 8.41 -2.73 -14.27
N ALA A 73 7.60 -2.73 -15.34
CA ALA A 73 6.56 -1.72 -15.54
C ALA A 73 5.36 -2.05 -14.65
N TRP A 74 4.82 -1.03 -13.98
CA TRP A 74 3.69 -1.13 -13.06
C TRP A 74 2.52 -0.32 -13.60
N ASP A 75 1.29 -0.80 -13.38
CA ASP A 75 0.08 -0.15 -13.89
C ASP A 75 -0.35 1.03 -13.00
N ALA A 76 -0.01 1.00 -11.71
CA ALA A 76 -0.26 2.09 -10.79
C ALA A 76 0.79 2.17 -9.67
N VAL A 77 0.98 3.40 -9.16
CA VAL A 77 1.86 3.70 -8.03
C VAL A 77 1.10 4.51 -6.98
N LEU A 78 1.19 4.09 -5.71
CA LEU A 78 0.67 4.86 -4.58
C LEU A 78 1.72 5.03 -3.49
N LEU A 79 1.73 6.23 -2.89
CA LEU A 79 2.47 6.53 -1.67
C LEU A 79 1.46 6.83 -0.57
N VAL A 80 1.45 5.99 0.47
CA VAL A 80 0.50 6.12 1.59
C VAL A 80 1.26 6.33 2.89
N ARG A 81 1.09 7.48 3.52
CA ARG A 81 1.66 7.79 4.83
C ARG A 81 0.80 7.21 5.93
N TYR A 82 1.43 6.58 6.90
CA TYR A 82 0.80 6.17 8.15
C TYR A 82 1.47 6.91 9.31
N PRO A 83 0.72 7.28 10.36
CA PRO A 83 1.28 8.02 11.50
C PRO A 83 2.18 7.13 12.36
N SER A 84 1.94 5.82 12.36
CA SER A 84 2.80 4.82 12.99
C SER A 84 2.52 3.42 12.42
N ARG A 85 3.43 2.47 12.68
CA ARG A 85 3.23 1.05 12.36
C ARG A 85 2.07 0.44 13.15
N GLU A 86 1.86 0.89 14.38
CA GLU A 86 0.69 0.49 15.17
C GLU A 86 -0.62 0.92 14.51
N ALA A 87 -0.70 2.14 13.96
CA ALA A 87 -1.89 2.61 13.25
C ALA A 87 -2.19 1.75 12.01
N PHE A 88 -1.16 1.41 11.24
CA PHE A 88 -1.28 0.47 10.11
C PHE A 88 -1.78 -0.91 10.57
N SER A 89 -1.17 -1.49 11.61
CA SER A 89 -1.55 -2.82 12.12
C SER A 89 -2.99 -2.84 12.62
N ARG A 90 -3.44 -1.79 13.32
CA ARG A 90 -4.85 -1.67 13.76
C ARG A 90 -5.81 -1.54 12.58
N MET A 91 -5.44 -0.83 11.52
CA MET A 91 -6.24 -0.73 10.30
C MET A 91 -6.39 -2.09 9.61
N VAL A 92 -5.29 -2.83 9.41
CA VAL A 92 -5.33 -4.16 8.77
C VAL A 92 -6.07 -5.19 9.63
N ALA A 93 -6.09 -5.00 10.95
CA ALA A 93 -6.84 -5.83 11.88
C ALA A 93 -8.33 -5.48 11.98
N ASP A 94 -8.75 -4.30 11.49
CA ASP A 94 -10.15 -3.86 11.53
C ASP A 94 -11.05 -4.86 10.75
N PRO A 95 -12.10 -5.43 11.37
CA PRO A 95 -13.01 -6.35 10.69
C PRO A 95 -13.64 -5.76 9.42
N GLY A 96 -14.04 -4.48 9.46
CA GLY A 96 -14.63 -3.81 8.30
C GLY A 96 -13.60 -3.58 7.19
N TYR A 97 -12.32 -3.41 7.52
CA TYR A 97 -11.26 -3.37 6.52
C TYR A 97 -11.03 -4.75 5.90
N ARG A 98 -11.05 -5.82 6.69
CA ARG A 98 -10.91 -7.20 6.19
C ARG A 98 -12.02 -7.62 5.24
N GLU A 99 -13.23 -7.07 5.39
CA GLU A 99 -14.33 -7.33 4.46
C GLU A 99 -14.06 -6.81 3.04
N ILE A 100 -13.16 -5.81 2.90
CA ILE A 100 -12.87 -5.18 1.60
C ILE A 100 -11.56 -5.68 0.98
N THR A 101 -10.72 -6.41 1.70
CA THR A 101 -9.40 -6.83 1.20
C THR A 101 -9.50 -7.77 0.01
N SER A 102 -10.55 -8.58 -0.08
CA SER A 102 -10.79 -9.47 -1.23
C SER A 102 -10.91 -8.72 -2.56
N LEU A 103 -11.46 -7.50 -2.55
CA LEU A 103 -11.52 -6.64 -3.75
C LEU A 103 -10.13 -6.29 -4.26
N ARG A 104 -9.17 -6.05 -3.36
CA ARG A 104 -7.77 -5.80 -3.70
C ARG A 104 -7.10 -7.08 -4.19
N SER A 105 -7.26 -8.19 -3.47
CA SER A 105 -6.62 -9.47 -3.79
C SER A 105 -7.00 -9.97 -5.18
N HIS A 106 -8.26 -9.83 -5.57
CA HIS A 106 -8.72 -10.23 -6.91
C HIS A 106 -8.38 -9.22 -8.01
N ALA A 107 -8.11 -7.96 -7.65
CA ALA A 107 -7.83 -6.91 -8.63
C ALA A 107 -6.39 -6.91 -9.14
N LEU A 108 -5.47 -7.63 -8.48
CA LEU A 108 -4.04 -7.52 -8.70
C LEU A 108 -3.44 -8.88 -9.07
N ASP A 109 -2.58 -8.89 -10.08
CA ASP A 109 -1.74 -10.05 -10.43
C ASP A 109 -0.43 -10.05 -9.62
N GLU A 110 0.03 -8.86 -9.26
CA GLU A 110 1.28 -8.61 -8.55
C GLU A 110 1.23 -7.29 -7.78
N ALA A 111 1.84 -7.27 -6.59
CA ALA A 111 2.04 -6.05 -5.84
C ALA A 111 3.38 -6.04 -5.10
N VAL A 112 4.01 -4.86 -5.07
CA VAL A 112 5.07 -4.55 -4.11
C VAL A 112 4.49 -3.61 -3.05
N LEU A 113 4.56 -4.03 -1.80
CA LEU A 113 4.24 -3.21 -0.63
C LEU A 113 5.53 -3.02 0.18
N GLN A 114 6.10 -1.83 0.11
CA GLN A 114 7.39 -1.54 0.75
C GLN A 114 7.27 -0.36 1.72
N PRO A 115 7.40 -0.60 3.04
CA PRO A 115 7.55 0.48 4.00
C PRO A 115 8.85 1.25 3.73
N THR A 116 8.76 2.58 3.67
CA THR A 116 9.89 3.49 3.47
C THR A 116 9.92 4.54 4.58
N THR A 117 11.12 5.00 4.92
CA THR A 117 11.31 6.16 5.78
C THR A 117 11.71 7.34 4.91
N PRO A 118 10.98 8.47 4.97
CA PRO A 118 11.39 9.67 4.24
C PRO A 118 12.83 10.02 4.58
N TRP A 119 13.61 10.42 3.59
CA TRP A 119 14.88 11.07 3.87
C TRP A 119 14.56 12.36 4.62
N THR A 120 14.78 12.39 5.93
CA THR A 120 14.86 13.66 6.63
C THR A 120 15.91 14.48 5.90
N ARG A 121 15.56 15.69 5.42
CA ARG A 121 16.59 16.67 5.09
C ARG A 121 17.50 16.68 6.30
N ARG A 122 18.77 16.25 6.16
CA ARG A 122 19.79 16.72 7.08
C ARG A 122 19.65 18.24 7.00
N ALA A 123 19.16 18.86 8.07
CA ALA A 123 19.26 20.29 8.21
C ALA A 123 20.75 20.59 7.99
N GLY A 124 21.04 21.28 6.88
CA GLY A 124 22.36 21.86 6.66
C GLY A 124 22.61 22.98 7.65
#